data_AF-A0A3A2I8I4-F1
#
_entry.id   AF-A0A3A2I8I4-F1
#
_cell.length_a   1.000
_cell.length_b   1.000
_cell.length_c   1.000
_cell.angle_alpha   90.00
_cell.angle_beta   90.00
_cell.angle_gamma   90.00
#
_symmetry.space_group_name_H-M   'P 1'
#
loop_
_entity.id
_entity.type
_entity.pdbx_description
1 polymer ?
#
loop_
_entity_poly.entity_id
_entity_poly.type
_entity_poly.pdbx_seq_one_letter_code
_entity_poly.pdbx_strand_id
1 'polypeptide(L)' 'MYKFTVPSYNAGGGDGYPKLDVVDTGNVDAAVLKDDLESLQTIAVANYGPQGEIVYTNTDVPNFGGCKINTPQ' A
#
# COMPACT_ATOMS: atom_id res chain seq x y z
N MET A 1 -17.32 -6.91 -8.11
CA MET A 1 -17.31 -6.36 -6.74
C MET A 1 -15.96 -6.69 -6.13
N TYR A 2 -15.24 -5.70 -5.61
CA TYR A 2 -13.92 -5.88 -5.02
C TYR A 2 -13.96 -5.57 -3.52
N LYS A 3 -13.07 -6.20 -2.75
CA LYS A 3 -12.85 -5.92 -1.33
C LYS A 3 -11.37 -5.69 -1.12
N PHE A 4 -11.03 -4.71 -0.31
CA PHE A 4 -9.66 -4.42 0.10
C PHE A 4 -9.69 -3.89 1.54
N THR A 5 -8.53 -3.95 2.19
CA THR A 5 -8.33 -3.43 3.54
C THR A 5 -7.44 -2.20 3.49
N VAL A 6 -7.65 -1.27 4.41
CA VAL A 6 -6.87 -0.04 4.52
C VAL A 6 -6.93 0.43 5.98
N PRO A 7 -5.87 1.08 6.51
CA PRO A 7 -5.92 1.66 7.84
C PRO A 7 -7.04 2.70 7.98
N SER A 8 -7.63 2.78 9.17
CA SER A 8 -8.73 3.72 9.47
C SER A 8 -8.33 5.18 9.23
N TYR A 9 -7.05 5.53 9.45
CA TYR A 9 -6.51 6.85 9.16
C TYR A 9 -6.65 7.23 7.68
N ASN A 10 -6.22 6.36 6.76
CA ASN A 10 -6.33 6.62 5.32
C ASN A 10 -7.79 6.56 4.85
N ALA A 11 -8.62 5.65 5.38
CA ALA A 11 -10.06 5.62 5.10
C ALA A 11 -10.78 6.92 5.52
N GLY A 12 -10.33 7.54 6.61
CA GLY A 12 -10.82 8.83 7.09
C GLY A 12 -10.38 10.03 6.25
N GLY A 13 -9.49 9.83 5.27
CA GLY A 13 -8.93 10.88 4.41
C GLY A 13 -7.57 11.41 4.86
N GLY A 14 -6.87 10.71 5.76
CA GLY A 14 -5.48 11.00 6.11
C GLY A 14 -4.56 10.96 4.89
N ASP A 15 -3.43 11.68 4.93
CA ASP A 15 -2.46 11.82 3.82
C ASP A 15 -3.06 12.25 2.46
N GLY A 16 -4.26 12.82 2.44
CA GLY A 16 -4.94 13.25 1.21
C GLY A 16 -5.65 12.12 0.45
N TYR A 17 -5.84 10.95 1.08
CA TYR A 17 -6.66 9.88 0.51
C TYR A 17 -8.14 10.31 0.40
N PRO A 18 -8.90 9.79 -0.59
CA PRO A 18 -10.33 10.01 -0.62
C PRO A 18 -10.99 9.41 0.62
N LYS A 19 -11.96 10.12 1.20
CA LYS A 19 -12.74 9.58 2.31
C LYS A 19 -13.60 8.41 1.82
N LEU A 20 -13.48 7.27 2.49
CA LEU A 20 -14.19 6.04 2.16
C LEU A 20 -15.30 5.78 3.17
N ASP A 21 -16.40 5.18 2.71
CA ASP A 21 -17.40 4.56 3.58
C ASP A 21 -17.02 3.09 3.75
N VAL A 22 -16.72 2.67 4.98
CA VAL A 22 -16.09 1.38 5.28
C VAL A 22 -16.74 0.71 6.48
N VAL A 23 -16.61 -0.61 6.53
CA VAL A 23 -16.89 -1.37 7.75
C VAL A 23 -15.63 -1.34 8.62
N ASP A 24 -15.68 -0.60 9.72
CA ASP A 24 -14.60 -0.57 10.70
C ASP A 24 -14.58 -1.89 11.48
N THR A 25 -13.41 -2.55 11.50
CA THR A 25 -13.21 -3.82 12.20
C THR A 25 -12.84 -3.62 13.66
N GLY A 26 -12.42 -2.40 14.07
CA GLY A 26 -11.93 -2.10 15.42
C GLY A 26 -10.58 -2.73 15.76
N ASN A 27 -9.95 -3.42 14.80
CA ASN A 27 -8.66 -4.06 15.01
C ASN A 27 -7.53 -3.04 15.03
N VAL A 28 -6.61 -3.19 15.99
CA VAL A 28 -5.38 -2.39 16.04
C VAL A 28 -4.38 -2.97 15.05
N ASP A 29 -3.79 -2.13 14.22
CA ASP A 29 -2.81 -2.50 13.19
C ASP A 29 -1.65 -3.35 13.74
N ALA A 30 -1.06 -2.93 14.85
CA ALA A 30 0.03 -3.63 15.52
C ALA A 30 -0.39 -5.00 16.06
N ALA A 31 -1.64 -5.14 16.52
CA ALA A 31 -2.15 -6.42 17.00
C ALA A 31 -2.35 -7.40 15.84
N VAL A 32 -2.96 -6.95 14.73
CA VAL A 32 -3.15 -7.77 13.54
C VAL A 32 -1.81 -8.21 12.96
N LEU A 33 -0.84 -7.30 12.84
CA LEU A 33 0.48 -7.65 12.33
C LEU A 33 1.19 -8.64 13.26
N LYS A 34 1.13 -8.42 14.58
CA LYS A 34 1.73 -9.34 15.55
C LYS A 34 1.14 -10.75 15.40
N ASP A 35 -0.19 -10.87 15.39
CA ASP A 35 -0.87 -12.16 15.32
C ASP A 35 -0.55 -12.90 14.01
N ASP A 36 -0.45 -12.17 12.88
CA ASP A 36 -0.04 -12.73 11.59
C ASP A 36 1.41 -13.26 11.64
N LEU A 37 2.35 -12.47 12.17
CA LEU A 37 3.74 -12.88 12.31
C LEU A 37 3.92 -14.08 13.25
N GLU A 38 3.18 -14.14 14.36
CA GLU A 38 3.19 -15.28 15.28
C GLU A 38 2.65 -16.54 14.60
N SER A 39 1.65 -16.42 13.72
CA SER A 39 1.09 -17.55 12.97
C SER A 39 2.06 -18.15 11.96
N LEU A 40 2.94 -17.32 11.38
CA LEU A 40 3.93 -17.75 10.37
C LEU A 40 5.10 -18.52 11.00
N GLN A 41 5.37 -18.33 12.29
CA GLN A 41 6.51 -18.86 13.08
C GLN A 41 7.91 -18.44 12.58
N THR A 42 8.15 -18.44 11.28
CA THR A 42 9.39 -18.01 10.63
C THR A 42 9.05 -17.22 9.37
N ILE A 43 9.60 -16.01 9.28
CA ILE A 43 9.34 -15.10 8.17
C ILE A 43 10.39 -15.32 7.09
N ALA A 44 9.98 -15.91 5.96
CA ALA A 44 10.78 -15.90 4.75
C ALA A 44 10.60 -14.57 4.01
N VAL A 45 11.49 -13.60 4.27
CA VAL A 45 11.40 -12.22 3.74
C VAL A 45 11.27 -12.18 2.21
N ALA A 46 11.88 -13.14 1.51
CA ALA A 46 11.79 -13.25 0.05
C ALA A 46 10.34 -13.37 -0.48
N ASN A 47 9.40 -13.89 0.34
CA ASN A 47 8.00 -14.03 -0.04
C ASN A 47 7.26 -12.69 -0.15
N TYR A 48 7.79 -11.62 0.45
CA TYR A 48 7.19 -10.29 0.51
C TYR A 48 7.96 -9.25 -0.32
N GLY A 49 8.97 -9.69 -1.07
CA GLY A 49 9.73 -8.82 -1.97
C GLY A 49 8.87 -8.39 -3.16
N PRO A 50 8.87 -7.10 -3.55
CA PRO A 50 8.09 -6.60 -4.67
C PRO A 50 8.54 -7.26 -5.98
N GLN A 51 7.58 -7.63 -6.84
CA GLN A 51 7.81 -8.29 -8.13
C GLN A 51 7.59 -7.36 -9.33
N GLY A 52 7.47 -6.04 -9.09
CA GLY A 52 7.21 -5.06 -10.15
C GLY A 52 5.73 -4.87 -10.45
N GLU A 53 4.87 -5.09 -9.46
CA GLU A 53 3.42 -4.99 -9.55
C GLU A 53 2.93 -3.57 -9.87
N ILE A 54 3.70 -2.55 -9.46
CA ILE A 54 3.41 -1.13 -9.68
C ILE A 54 4.58 -0.49 -10.44
N VAL A 55 4.27 0.12 -11.58
CA VAL A 55 5.24 0.85 -12.41
C VAL A 55 4.79 2.31 -12.56
N TYR A 56 5.67 3.24 -12.22
CA TYR A 56 5.42 4.67 -12.38
C TYR A 56 5.98 5.16 -13.73
N THR A 57 5.09 5.46 -14.68
CA THR A 57 5.47 6.04 -15.97
C THR A 57 5.39 7.57 -15.91
N ASN A 58 6.23 8.26 -16.69
CA ASN A 58 6.21 9.73 -16.82
C ASN A 58 6.36 10.49 -15.49
N THR A 59 7.30 10.05 -14.64
CA THR A 59 7.62 10.69 -13.36
C THR A 59 9.04 11.25 -13.38
N ASP A 60 9.34 12.29 -12.60
CA ASP A 60 10.68 12.82 -12.36
C ASP A 60 11.31 12.28 -11.08
N VAL A 61 10.63 11.36 -10.38
CA VAL A 61 11.16 10.85 -9.12
C VAL A 61 12.40 9.98 -9.43
N PRO A 62 13.61 10.35 -8.95
CA PRO A 62 14.88 9.84 -9.47
C PRO A 62 15.08 8.33 -9.38
N ASN A 63 14.36 7.65 -8.47
CA ASN A 63 14.56 6.24 -8.15
C ASN A 63 13.41 5.33 -8.64
N PHE A 64 12.44 5.85 -9.38
CA PHE A 64 11.26 5.09 -9.83
C PHE A 64 11.25 4.77 -11.32
N GLY A 65 12.36 5.00 -12.03
CA GLY A 65 12.54 4.58 -13.43
C GLY A 65 11.63 5.25 -14.46
N GLY A 66 10.79 6.20 -14.04
CA GLY A 66 10.03 7.03 -14.96
C GLY A 66 10.96 8.03 -15.64
N CYS A 67 10.97 8.02 -16.97
CA CYS A 67 11.48 9.15 -17.74
C CYS A 67 10.30 10.10 -17.96
N LYS A 68 10.37 11.36 -17.51
CA LYS A 68 9.38 12.36 -17.89
C LYS A 68 9.43 12.56 -19.40
N ILE A 69 8.28 12.38 -20.06
CA ILE A 69 8.14 12.65 -21.49
C ILE A 69 7.84 14.14 -21.66
N ASN A 70 8.89 14.91 -21.91
CA ASN A 70 8.81 16.35 -22.12
C ASN A 70 8.48 16.65 -23.59
N THR A 71 7.26 16.37 -24.06
CA THR A 71 6.82 16.84 -25.38
C THR A 71 6.23 18.25 -25.28
N PRO A 72 6.71 19.24 -26.07
CA PRO A 72 5.96 20.47 -26.29
C PRO A 72 4.72 20.14 -27.14
N GLN A 73 3.57 20.66 -26.73
CA GLN A 73 2.32 20.60 -27.48
C GLN A 73 2.37 21.55 -28.69
#